data_AF-A0A366ZRZ5-F1
#
_entry.id   AF-A0A366ZRZ5-F1
#
_cell.length_a   1.000
_cell.length_b   1.000
_cell.length_c   1.000
_cell.angle_alpha   90.00
_cell.angle_beta   90.00
_cell.angle_gamma   90.00
#
_symmetry.space_group_name_H-M   'P 1'
#
loop_
_entity.id
_entity.type
_entity.pdbx_description
1 polymer ?
#
loop_
_entity_poly.entity_id
_entity_poly.type
_entity_poly.pdbx_seq_one_letter_code
_entity_poly.pdbx_strand_id
1 'polypeptide(L)'
;MPSRPSPRRSRLRRTLLVLLTVAVAAAAGYWLAVRTDDDGGTTAAGSSPVAAPTSAAPTTEAPVADGDPVASLEPERTGGSPIPTEPAGEVATDTPVPTEDAGEEVTPQLTYYGWVDGTFAVEVGAYVAGVVESNGSCTLTLTSGSDSRTAVVAGEADATTTSCPTMVVPGAQLSSGIWKAVVSYESPSSAGESAPIEVTVP
;
A
#
# COMPACT_ATOMS: atom_id res chain seq x y z
N MET A 1 8.89 -24.75 41.96
CA MET A 1 7.93 -25.72 41.40
C MET A 1 6.88 -24.94 40.61
N PRO A 2 6.88 -24.99 39.26
CA PRO A 2 5.89 -24.29 38.46
C PRO A 2 4.57 -25.06 38.43
N SER A 3 3.49 -24.38 38.83
CA SER A 3 2.13 -24.90 38.87
C SER A 3 1.61 -25.21 37.46
N ARG A 4 1.29 -26.48 37.19
CA ARG A 4 0.68 -26.92 35.93
C ARG A 4 -0.77 -26.43 35.83
N PRO A 5 -1.15 -25.64 34.81
CA PRO A 5 -2.54 -25.24 34.61
C PRO A 5 -3.39 -26.42 34.13
N SER A 6 -4.59 -26.54 34.70
CA SER A 6 -5.50 -27.67 34.53
C SER A 6 -6.24 -27.66 33.17
N PRO A 7 -6.37 -28.82 32.49
CA PRO A 7 -6.86 -28.91 31.10
C PRO A 7 -8.39 -28.77 30.94
N ARG A 8 -9.15 -28.59 32.03
CA ARG A 8 -10.62 -28.56 31.98
C ARG A 8 -11.21 -27.22 31.56
N ARG A 9 -10.48 -26.10 31.70
CA ARG A 9 -10.99 -24.76 31.37
C ARG A 9 -10.94 -24.40 29.87
N SER A 10 -10.14 -25.12 29.08
CA SER A 10 -9.97 -24.82 27.65
C SER A 10 -11.10 -25.36 26.77
N ARG A 11 -11.69 -26.50 27.17
CA ARG A 11 -12.77 -27.14 26.39
C ARG A 11 -14.09 -26.36 26.46
N LEU A 12 -14.37 -25.74 27.61
CA LEU A 12 -15.57 -24.90 27.80
C LEU A 12 -15.48 -23.58 27.02
N ARG A 13 -14.29 -22.96 26.96
CA ARG A 13 -14.08 -21.72 26.19
C ARG A 13 -14.19 -21.93 24.68
N ARG A 14 -13.72 -23.09 24.18
CA ARG A 14 -13.84 -23.43 22.75
C ARG A 14 -15.29 -23.71 22.34
N THR A 15 -16.09 -24.36 23.18
CA THR A 15 -17.52 -24.58 22.87
C THR A 15 -18.33 -23.29 22.91
N LEU A 16 -18.01 -22.38 23.83
CA LEU A 16 -18.71 -21.11 23.95
C LEU A 16 -18.39 -20.16 22.77
N LEU A 17 -17.16 -20.18 22.24
CA LEU A 17 -16.77 -19.43 21.03
C LEU A 17 -17.48 -19.93 19.77
N VAL A 18 -17.66 -21.24 19.61
CA VAL A 18 -18.34 -21.82 18.42
C VAL A 18 -19.85 -21.55 18.44
N LEU A 19 -20.49 -21.55 19.61
CA LEU A 19 -21.92 -21.21 19.70
C LEU A 19 -22.19 -19.72 19.43
N LEU A 20 -21.26 -18.84 19.82
CA LEU A 20 -21.39 -17.39 19.63
C LEU A 20 -21.25 -16.99 18.16
N THR A 21 -20.39 -17.66 17.38
CA THR A 21 -20.27 -17.40 15.94
C THR A 21 -21.49 -17.87 15.14
N VAL A 22 -22.11 -18.99 15.52
CA VAL A 22 -23.35 -19.47 14.86
C VAL A 22 -24.54 -18.54 15.14
N ALA A 23 -24.63 -17.96 16.34
CA ALA A 23 -25.71 -17.04 16.69
C ALA A 23 -25.64 -15.70 15.92
N VAL A 24 -24.43 -15.18 15.65
CA VAL A 24 -24.26 -13.92 14.90
C VAL A 24 -24.61 -14.10 13.41
N ALA A 25 -24.30 -15.26 12.82
CA ALA A 25 -24.65 -15.54 11.43
C ALA A 25 -26.18 -15.63 11.20
N ALA A 26 -26.93 -16.14 12.17
CA ALA A 26 -28.40 -16.23 12.08
C ALA A 26 -29.09 -14.86 12.20
N ALA A 27 -28.54 -13.92 12.98
CA ALA A 27 -29.11 -12.58 13.14
C ALA A 27 -28.88 -11.69 11.89
N ALA A 28 -27.74 -11.85 11.20
CA ALA A 28 -27.46 -11.12 9.97
C ALA A 28 -28.35 -11.59 8.79
N GLY A 29 -28.66 -12.88 8.71
CA GLY A 29 -29.57 -13.41 7.69
C GLY A 29 -31.02 -12.94 7.86
N TYR A 30 -31.50 -12.79 9.09
CA TYR A 30 -32.88 -12.36 9.35
C TYR A 30 -33.10 -10.87 9.04
N TRP A 31 -32.07 -10.02 9.19
CA TRP A 31 -32.20 -8.59 8.94
C TRP A 31 -32.19 -8.24 7.44
N LEU A 32 -31.57 -9.08 6.60
CA LEU A 32 -31.55 -8.89 5.14
C LEU A 32 -32.88 -9.30 4.48
N ALA A 33 -33.66 -10.19 5.10
CA ALA A 33 -34.91 -10.69 4.55
C ALA A 33 -36.14 -9.79 4.78
N VAL A 34 -36.07 -8.79 5.67
CA VAL A 34 -37.23 -7.95 6.05
C VAL A 34 -37.19 -6.56 5.40
N ARG A 35 -36.22 -6.26 4.52
CA ARG A 35 -36.05 -4.94 3.90
C ARG A 35 -36.29 -4.87 2.39
N THR A 36 -36.80 -5.93 1.77
CA THR A 36 -37.06 -5.96 0.32
C THR A 36 -38.50 -6.36 0.05
N ASP A 37 -39.43 -5.47 0.38
CA ASP A 37 -40.79 -5.45 -0.15
C ASP A 37 -41.15 -3.98 -0.42
N ASP A 38 -40.87 -3.51 -1.63
CA ASP A 38 -41.62 -2.41 -2.26
C ASP A 38 -41.50 -2.57 -3.79
N ASP A 39 -42.57 -3.12 -4.35
CA ASP A 39 -42.83 -3.34 -5.77
C ASP A 39 -43.06 -2.02 -6.53
N GLY A 40 -42.62 -1.96 -7.78
CA GLY A 40 -42.94 -0.85 -8.68
C GLY A 40 -42.39 -1.03 -10.09
N GLY A 41 -42.93 -2.00 -10.83
CA GLY A 41 -42.38 -2.51 -12.08
C GLY A 41 -42.37 -1.58 -13.30
N THR A 42 -41.69 -2.05 -14.35
CA THR A 42 -42.17 -2.05 -15.75
C THR A 42 -41.27 -2.97 -16.58
N THR A 43 -41.95 -3.83 -17.33
CA THR A 43 -41.47 -4.84 -18.26
C THR A 43 -40.89 -4.23 -19.54
N ALA A 44 -39.75 -4.75 -20.01
CA ALA A 44 -39.46 -4.89 -21.43
C ALA A 44 -38.46 -6.03 -21.64
N ALA A 45 -38.95 -7.10 -22.27
CA ALA A 45 -38.19 -8.25 -22.70
C ALA A 45 -37.24 -7.87 -23.85
N GLY A 46 -36.01 -8.36 -23.77
CA GLY A 46 -35.02 -8.29 -24.84
C GLY A 46 -34.01 -9.41 -24.68
N SER A 47 -34.42 -10.63 -25.01
CA SER A 47 -33.54 -11.79 -25.11
C SER A 47 -32.56 -11.61 -26.28
N SER A 48 -31.27 -11.72 -25.98
CA SER A 48 -30.27 -12.24 -26.92
C SER A 48 -29.22 -13.02 -26.12
N PRO A 49 -29.00 -14.31 -26.42
CA PRO A 49 -27.89 -15.08 -25.88
C PRO A 49 -26.62 -14.81 -26.72
N VAL A 50 -25.54 -15.57 -26.46
CA VAL A 50 -24.25 -15.66 -27.21
C VAL A 50 -23.15 -14.78 -26.61
N ALA A 51 -21.96 -15.24 -26.21
CA ALA A 51 -21.30 -16.55 -26.23
C ALA A 51 -20.22 -16.60 -25.13
N ALA A 52 -19.95 -17.80 -24.62
CA ALA A 52 -18.73 -18.11 -23.88
C ALA A 52 -17.62 -18.57 -24.86
N PRO A 53 -16.38 -18.10 -24.69
CA PRO A 53 -15.19 -18.86 -25.09
C PRO A 53 -14.43 -19.27 -23.82
N THR A 54 -14.35 -20.57 -23.55
CA THR A 54 -13.26 -21.47 -23.99
C THR A 54 -12.00 -21.31 -23.14
N SER A 55 -11.89 -22.24 -22.18
CA SER A 55 -10.66 -22.58 -21.46
C SER A 55 -9.63 -23.18 -22.41
N ALA A 56 -8.40 -22.68 -22.36
CA ALA A 56 -7.24 -23.28 -22.99
C ALA A 56 -6.09 -23.35 -21.97
N ALA A 57 -5.80 -24.58 -21.52
CA ALA A 57 -4.46 -25.03 -21.14
C ALA A 57 -4.02 -25.99 -22.26
N PRO A 58 -2.75 -26.07 -22.69
CA PRO A 58 -1.59 -26.54 -21.90
C PRO A 58 -0.30 -25.71 -22.24
N THR A 59 0.87 -25.89 -21.63
CA THR A 59 1.84 -26.96 -21.93
C THR A 59 3.04 -26.86 -21.00
N THR A 60 3.43 -28.01 -20.45
CA THR A 60 4.70 -28.32 -19.80
C THR A 60 5.82 -28.40 -20.84
N GLU A 61 6.93 -27.70 -20.60
CA GLU A 61 8.22 -28.05 -21.22
C GLU A 61 9.35 -27.88 -20.20
N ALA A 62 10.01 -29.00 -19.92
CA ALA A 62 11.37 -29.10 -19.38
C ALA A 62 12.10 -30.01 -20.37
N PRO A 63 13.39 -29.79 -20.70
CA PRO A 63 14.43 -30.45 -19.90
C PRO A 63 15.86 -29.81 -19.91
N VAL A 64 16.70 -30.31 -18.97
CA VAL A 64 18.18 -30.56 -18.95
C VAL A 64 19.20 -29.57 -19.58
N ALA A 65 20.46 -29.43 -19.17
CA ALA A 65 21.33 -29.79 -18.03
C ALA A 65 22.75 -29.24 -18.36
N ASP A 66 23.64 -29.28 -17.37
CA ASP A 66 25.12 -29.32 -17.45
C ASP A 66 25.95 -28.04 -17.67
N GLY A 67 26.79 -27.75 -16.66
CA GLY A 67 27.89 -26.79 -16.74
C GLY A 67 28.54 -26.35 -15.41
N ASP A 68 28.91 -27.28 -14.52
CA ASP A 68 29.94 -27.08 -13.46
C ASP A 68 31.34 -27.42 -14.06
N PRO A 69 32.49 -27.14 -13.40
CA PRO A 69 32.92 -26.00 -12.60
C PRO A 69 34.25 -25.41 -13.15
N VAL A 70 34.63 -24.18 -12.77
CA VAL A 70 36.05 -23.77 -12.84
C VAL A 70 36.49 -23.13 -11.52
N ALA A 71 37.35 -23.86 -10.83
CA ALA A 71 38.06 -23.44 -9.63
C ALA A 71 39.27 -22.54 -9.97
N SER A 72 39.96 -22.09 -8.91
CA SER A 72 41.36 -21.61 -8.84
C SER A 72 41.58 -20.11 -9.09
N LEU A 73 42.19 -19.28 -8.22
CA LEU A 73 43.00 -19.46 -6.99
C LEU A 73 42.99 -18.14 -6.16
N GLU A 74 42.91 -18.26 -4.84
CA GLU A 74 43.62 -17.41 -3.85
C GLU A 74 44.92 -18.18 -3.47
N PRO A 75 46.01 -17.62 -2.89
CA PRO A 75 46.11 -16.37 -2.12
C PRO A 75 47.46 -15.58 -2.25
N GLU A 76 47.58 -14.59 -1.36
CA GLU A 76 48.80 -13.92 -0.83
C GLU A 76 49.36 -12.70 -1.57
N ARG A 77 49.31 -11.52 -0.91
CA ARG A 77 50.49 -10.89 -0.29
C ARG A 77 50.12 -9.82 0.74
N THR A 78 50.68 -10.01 1.93
CA THR A 78 50.88 -9.09 3.05
C THR A 78 51.70 -7.86 2.67
N GLY A 79 51.35 -6.68 3.19
CA GLY A 79 52.22 -5.50 3.19
C GLY A 79 51.50 -4.21 3.62
N GLY A 80 51.63 -3.81 4.89
CA GLY A 80 50.96 -2.64 5.46
C GLY A 80 51.68 -1.30 5.24
N SER A 81 50.91 -0.22 5.36
CA SER A 81 51.29 1.00 6.11
C SER A 81 50.08 1.93 6.30
N PRO A 82 50.03 2.67 7.42
CA PRO A 82 48.87 3.47 7.84
C PRO A 82 48.76 4.78 7.05
N ILE A 83 47.53 5.16 6.69
CA ILE A 83 47.22 6.44 6.04
C ILE A 83 46.49 7.36 7.05
N PRO A 84 46.77 8.68 7.05
CA PRO A 84 46.68 9.55 8.22
C PRO A 84 45.26 9.96 8.64
N THR A 85 45.10 10.24 9.92
CA THR A 85 43.97 10.98 10.51
C THR A 85 44.10 12.48 10.20
N GLU A 86 43.20 13.04 9.40
CA GLU A 86 42.93 14.49 9.29
C GLU A 86 41.47 14.75 8.84
N PRO A 87 40.91 15.94 9.08
CA PRO A 87 39.93 16.22 10.11
C PRO A 87 38.46 16.10 9.66
N ALA A 88 37.58 15.98 10.66
CA ALA A 88 36.13 16.11 10.49
C ALA A 88 35.75 17.49 9.96
N GLY A 89 35.06 17.54 8.82
CA GLY A 89 34.46 18.76 8.33
C GLY A 89 34.21 18.74 6.84
N GLU A 90 33.19 18.00 6.39
CA GLU A 90 32.39 18.29 5.19
C GLU A 90 31.27 17.25 5.16
N VAL A 91 30.07 17.69 5.58
CA VAL A 91 28.86 16.88 5.39
C VAL A 91 28.62 16.85 3.88
N ALA A 92 28.85 15.70 3.26
CA ALA A 92 28.48 15.47 1.86
C ALA A 92 26.99 15.77 1.72
N THR A 93 26.65 16.95 1.18
CA THR A 93 25.34 17.16 0.57
C THR A 93 25.45 16.48 -0.77
N ASP A 94 25.22 15.17 -0.79
CA ASP A 94 25.11 14.42 -2.03
C ASP A 94 23.97 15.09 -2.80
N THR A 95 24.32 15.82 -3.86
CA THR A 95 23.34 16.41 -4.75
C THR A 95 22.72 15.21 -5.46
N PRO A 96 21.41 14.94 -5.34
CA PRO A 96 20.83 13.77 -5.95
C PRO A 96 21.11 13.85 -7.45
N VAL A 97 21.95 12.92 -7.94
CA VAL A 97 22.17 12.74 -9.36
C VAL A 97 20.80 12.38 -9.94
N PRO A 98 20.25 13.14 -10.91
CA PRO A 98 19.01 12.75 -11.57
C PRO A 98 19.23 11.35 -12.14
N THR A 99 18.51 10.38 -11.61
CA THR A 99 18.52 9.03 -12.16
C THR A 99 17.86 9.13 -13.53
N GLU A 100 18.61 8.92 -14.60
CA GLU A 100 18.16 9.05 -16.01
C GLU A 100 17.16 7.96 -16.45
N ASP A 101 16.25 7.56 -15.55
CA ASP A 101 15.17 6.61 -15.82
C ASP A 101 13.87 7.02 -15.11
N ALA A 102 13.69 8.33 -14.86
CA ALA A 102 12.40 8.85 -14.45
C ALA A 102 11.50 8.85 -15.70
N GLY A 103 10.40 8.09 -15.66
CA GLY A 103 9.40 8.07 -16.72
C GLY A 103 8.73 9.43 -16.96
N GLU A 104 7.54 9.44 -17.57
CA GLU A 104 6.73 10.63 -17.78
C GLU A 104 6.54 11.44 -16.49
N GLU A 105 6.86 12.74 -16.53
CA GLU A 105 6.65 13.62 -15.39
C GLU A 105 5.15 13.91 -15.22
N VAL A 106 4.61 13.65 -14.03
CA VAL A 106 3.19 13.83 -13.72
C VAL A 106 2.98 14.68 -12.46
N THR A 107 1.79 15.23 -12.29
CA THR A 107 1.44 16.01 -11.09
C THR A 107 0.18 15.42 -10.44
N PRO A 108 0.32 14.65 -9.34
CA PRO A 108 -0.81 14.21 -8.54
C PRO A 108 -1.71 15.37 -8.11
N GLN A 109 -3.01 15.22 -8.34
CA GLN A 109 -4.04 16.19 -7.98
C GLN A 109 -4.81 15.68 -6.77
N LEU A 110 -4.83 16.47 -5.69
CA LEU A 110 -5.55 16.12 -4.47
C LEU A 110 -7.06 16.34 -4.67
N THR A 111 -7.86 15.36 -4.27
CA THR A 111 -9.33 15.44 -4.29
C THR A 111 -9.89 15.92 -2.95
N TYR A 112 -9.23 15.55 -1.85
CA TYR A 112 -9.50 16.04 -0.51
C TYR A 112 -8.27 15.84 0.38
N TYR A 113 -8.23 16.59 1.47
CA TYR A 113 -7.22 16.47 2.51
C TYR A 113 -7.74 17.05 3.83
N GLY A 114 -7.26 16.53 4.95
CA GLY A 114 -7.53 17.16 6.25
C GLY A 114 -7.41 16.22 7.42
N TRP A 115 -7.53 16.79 8.61
CA TRP A 115 -7.75 16.04 9.84
C TRP A 115 -9.19 15.54 9.90
N VAL A 116 -9.38 14.28 10.29
CA VAL A 116 -10.69 13.64 10.43
C VAL A 116 -10.87 13.17 11.88
N ASP A 117 -11.75 13.82 12.63
CA ASP A 117 -11.98 13.51 14.06
C ASP A 117 -12.50 12.09 14.28
N GLY A 118 -13.32 11.58 13.35
CA GLY A 118 -13.92 10.25 13.45
C GLY A 118 -12.90 9.11 13.40
N THR A 119 -11.81 9.30 12.65
CA THR A 119 -10.72 8.32 12.50
C THR A 119 -9.46 8.70 13.28
N PHE A 120 -9.42 9.91 13.86
CA PHE A 120 -8.28 10.48 14.56
C PHE A 120 -7.00 10.40 13.71
N ALA A 121 -7.08 10.91 12.48
CA ALA A 121 -6.01 10.81 11.50
C ALA A 121 -6.01 11.99 10.52
N VAL A 122 -4.88 12.19 9.84
CA VAL A 122 -4.83 12.96 8.60
C VAL A 122 -5.14 12.02 7.44
N GLU A 123 -6.11 12.40 6.62
CA GLU A 123 -6.52 11.65 5.43
C GLU A 123 -6.33 12.51 4.17
N VAL A 124 -5.80 11.91 3.11
CA VAL A 124 -5.60 12.55 1.81
C VAL A 124 -6.02 11.60 0.70
N GLY A 125 -6.81 12.08 -0.25
CA GLY A 125 -7.10 11.39 -1.50
C GLY A 125 -6.57 12.17 -2.69
N ALA A 126 -6.13 11.46 -3.74
CA ALA A 126 -5.57 12.08 -4.93
C ALA A 126 -5.81 11.23 -6.19
N TYR A 127 -5.45 11.76 -7.35
CA TYR A 127 -5.35 11.02 -8.61
C TYR A 127 -4.28 11.63 -9.51
N VAL A 128 -3.84 10.88 -10.52
CA VAL A 128 -2.93 11.33 -11.57
C VAL A 128 -3.70 11.36 -12.89
N ALA A 129 -3.79 12.54 -13.50
CA ALA A 129 -4.48 12.71 -14.78
C ALA A 129 -3.61 12.25 -15.95
N GLY A 130 -4.22 11.67 -16.99
CA GLY A 130 -3.53 11.34 -18.25
C GLY A 130 -2.72 10.04 -18.23
N VAL A 131 -2.51 9.46 -17.05
CA VAL A 131 -1.85 8.17 -16.84
C VAL A 131 -2.88 7.14 -16.39
N VAL A 132 -2.79 5.90 -16.88
CA VAL A 132 -3.67 4.79 -16.49
C VAL A 132 -2.81 3.57 -16.22
N GLU A 133 -2.47 3.36 -14.95
CA GLU A 133 -1.52 2.34 -14.50
C GLU A 133 -2.01 1.65 -13.22
N SER A 134 -1.76 0.35 -13.08
CA SER A 134 -2.14 -0.44 -11.88
C SER A 134 -0.94 -0.82 -11.00
N ASN A 135 0.25 -0.41 -11.40
CA ASN A 135 1.53 -0.77 -10.80
C ASN A 135 2.29 0.45 -10.28
N GLY A 136 1.59 1.58 -10.10
CA GLY A 136 2.11 2.76 -9.43
C GLY A 136 1.93 2.70 -7.92
N SER A 137 2.64 3.59 -7.22
CA SER A 137 2.57 3.78 -5.78
C SER A 137 2.32 5.25 -5.48
N CYS A 138 1.35 5.53 -4.61
CA CYS A 138 1.10 6.87 -4.11
C CYS A 138 1.64 6.98 -2.68
N THR A 139 2.47 7.99 -2.42
CA THR A 139 3.06 8.24 -1.11
C THR A 139 2.66 9.62 -0.60
N LEU A 140 1.92 9.65 0.50
CA LEU A 140 1.70 10.86 1.28
C LEU A 140 2.90 11.08 2.19
N THR A 141 3.48 12.27 2.17
CA THR A 141 4.50 12.75 3.11
C THR A 141 3.97 13.96 3.87
N LEU A 142 3.90 13.83 5.19
CA LEU A 142 3.59 14.93 6.12
C LEU A 142 4.88 15.40 6.80
N THR A 143 5.13 16.71 6.79
CA THR A 143 6.29 17.32 7.47
C THR A 143 5.90 18.45 8.41
N SER A 144 6.52 18.51 9.59
CA SER A 144 6.40 19.63 10.54
C SER A 144 7.73 19.83 11.27
N GLY A 145 8.41 20.95 11.00
CA GLY A 145 9.76 21.17 11.51
C GLY A 145 10.74 20.08 11.03
N SER A 146 11.27 19.31 11.97
CA SER A 146 12.15 18.15 11.70
C SER A 146 11.41 16.81 11.63
N ASP A 147 10.13 16.77 11.97
CA ASP A 147 9.34 15.55 11.96
C ASP A 147 8.78 15.27 10.56
N SER A 148 8.81 13.99 10.16
CA SER A 148 8.24 13.50 8.91
C SER A 148 7.50 12.18 9.14
N ARG A 149 6.32 12.04 8.53
CA ARG A 149 5.51 10.81 8.54
C ARG A 149 5.02 10.51 7.14
N THR A 150 4.96 9.23 6.80
CA THR A 150 4.54 8.80 5.46
C THR A 150 3.44 7.76 5.52
N ALA A 151 2.60 7.73 4.49
CA ALA A 151 1.65 6.66 4.22
C ALA A 151 1.74 6.30 2.73
N VAL A 152 1.75 5.01 2.43
CA VAL A 152 1.90 4.50 1.06
C VAL A 152 0.71 3.63 0.72
N VAL A 153 0.16 3.82 -0.47
CA VAL A 153 -0.92 2.99 -1.04
C VAL A 153 -0.59 2.66 -2.50
N ALA A 154 -1.14 1.55 -3.00
CA ALA A 154 -1.06 1.25 -4.42
C ALA A 154 -1.92 2.23 -5.22
N GLY A 155 -1.41 2.67 -6.37
CA GLY A 155 -2.20 3.39 -7.36
C GLY A 155 -3.09 2.42 -8.14
N GLU A 156 -4.32 2.83 -8.44
CA GLU A 156 -5.32 2.02 -9.12
C GLU A 156 -5.71 2.64 -10.45
N ALA A 157 -5.60 1.90 -11.56
CA ALA A 157 -6.03 2.37 -12.87
C ALA A 157 -7.53 2.69 -12.86
N ASP A 158 -7.91 3.89 -13.31
CA ASP A 158 -9.28 4.37 -13.34
C ASP A 158 -9.57 5.14 -14.64
N ALA A 159 -10.07 4.39 -15.64
CA ALA A 159 -10.53 4.83 -16.96
C ALA A 159 -9.56 5.71 -17.77
N THR A 160 -9.30 6.94 -17.33
CA THR A 160 -8.41 7.94 -17.94
C THR A 160 -7.39 8.53 -16.96
N THR A 161 -7.35 8.00 -15.74
CA THR A 161 -6.52 8.45 -14.62
C THR A 161 -5.97 7.25 -13.85
N THR A 162 -5.02 7.52 -12.96
CA THR A 162 -4.64 6.59 -11.89
C THR A 162 -5.13 7.17 -10.58
N SER A 163 -6.02 6.46 -9.91
CA SER A 163 -6.54 6.85 -8.61
C SER A 163 -5.53 6.52 -7.51
N CYS A 164 -5.34 7.45 -6.57
CA CYS A 164 -4.66 7.22 -5.31
C CYS A 164 -5.72 7.09 -4.21
N PRO A 165 -5.99 5.87 -3.70
CA PRO A 165 -6.91 5.65 -2.60
C PRO A 165 -6.52 6.47 -1.36
N THR A 166 -7.41 6.51 -0.35
CA THR A 166 -7.16 7.25 0.89
C THR A 166 -5.84 6.84 1.53
N MET A 167 -4.90 7.79 1.59
CA MET A 167 -3.69 7.69 2.38
C MET A 167 -3.98 8.21 3.79
N VAL A 168 -3.63 7.44 4.81
CA VAL A 168 -3.98 7.72 6.21
C VAL A 168 -2.73 7.74 7.08
N VAL A 169 -2.48 8.85 7.77
CA VAL A 169 -1.47 8.94 8.83
C VAL A 169 -2.17 9.07 10.18
N PRO A 170 -2.05 8.06 11.07
CA PRO A 170 -2.71 8.09 12.38
C PRO A 170 -2.25 9.27 13.23
N GLY A 171 -3.19 9.96 13.88
CA GLY A 171 -2.91 11.13 14.71
C GLY A 171 -1.98 10.85 15.89
N ALA A 172 -1.93 9.61 16.39
CA ALA A 172 -1.00 9.21 17.44
C ALA A 172 0.49 9.30 17.03
N GLN A 173 0.77 9.46 15.72
CA GLN A 173 2.13 9.64 15.18
C GLN A 173 2.49 11.10 14.92
N LEU A 174 1.51 12.01 15.11
CA LEU A 174 1.59 13.42 14.77
C LEU A 174 1.52 14.26 16.05
N SER A 175 2.33 15.31 16.10
CA SER A 175 2.17 16.41 17.05
C SER A 175 1.09 17.37 16.56
N SER A 176 0.48 18.10 17.50
CA SER A 176 -0.45 19.18 17.14
C SER A 176 0.26 20.33 16.44
N GLY A 177 -0.47 21.04 15.58
CA GLY A 177 0.04 22.17 14.81
C GLY A 177 -0.09 21.98 13.29
N ILE A 178 0.66 22.80 12.55
CA ILE A 178 0.63 22.79 11.08
C ILE A 178 1.61 21.77 10.53
N TRP A 179 1.12 20.95 9.62
CA TRP A 179 1.88 19.99 8.83
C TRP A 179 1.76 20.33 7.36
N LYS A 180 2.85 20.20 6.61
CA LYS A 180 2.83 20.26 5.14
C LYS A 180 2.63 18.87 4.58
N ALA A 181 1.64 18.69 3.71
CA ALA A 181 1.38 17.45 3.00
C ALA A 181 1.80 17.55 1.53
N VAL A 182 2.49 16.53 1.05
CA VAL A 182 2.84 16.33 -0.37
C VAL A 182 2.47 14.90 -0.73
N VAL A 183 1.86 14.70 -1.90
CA VAL A 183 1.62 13.38 -2.46
C VAL A 183 2.58 13.18 -3.62
N SER A 184 3.39 12.13 -3.58
CA SER A 184 4.16 11.67 -4.73
C SER A 184 3.51 10.45 -5.37
N TYR A 185 3.68 10.33 -6.68
CA TYR A 185 3.34 9.15 -7.46
C TYR A 185 4.61 8.63 -8.14
N GLU A 186 4.77 7.32 -8.16
CA GLU A 186 5.89 6.66 -8.84
C GLU A 186 5.42 5.33 -9.45
N SER A 187 5.83 5.11 -10.69
CA SER A 187 5.70 3.85 -11.42
C SER A 187 6.93 3.66 -12.32
N PRO A 188 7.08 2.50 -13.00
CA PRO A 188 8.17 2.30 -13.97
C PRO A 188 8.17 3.29 -15.14
N SER A 189 7.04 3.94 -15.42
CA SER A 189 6.85 4.77 -16.60
C SER A 189 6.41 6.19 -16.30
N SER A 190 6.10 6.54 -15.05
CA SER A 190 5.69 7.90 -14.67
C SER A 190 6.08 8.22 -13.24
N ALA A 191 6.47 9.47 -12.96
CA ALA A 191 6.76 9.92 -11.60
C ALA A 191 6.48 11.42 -11.41
N GLY A 192 6.15 11.82 -10.18
CA GLY A 192 6.11 13.23 -9.81
C GLY A 192 5.36 13.53 -8.52
N GLU A 193 5.27 14.81 -8.17
CA GLU A 193 4.81 15.28 -6.86
C GLU A 193 3.73 16.36 -6.97
N SER A 194 2.82 16.38 -6.01
CA SER A 194 1.83 17.45 -5.87
C SER A 194 2.48 18.73 -5.34
N ALA A 195 1.80 19.87 -5.51
CA ALA A 195 2.13 21.05 -4.73
C ALA A 195 1.96 20.78 -3.21
N PRO A 196 2.80 21.36 -2.33
CA PRO A 196 2.63 21.23 -0.90
C PRO A 196 1.39 22.00 -0.42
N ILE A 197 0.63 21.38 0.48
CA ILE A 197 -0.54 21.97 1.14
C ILE A 197 -0.39 21.91 2.65
N GLU A 198 -1.10 22.77 3.39
CA GLU A 198 -1.07 22.76 4.86
C GLU A 198 -2.29 22.02 5.44
N VAL A 199 -2.03 21.21 6.46
CA VAL A 199 -3.03 20.50 7.26
C VAL A 199 -2.83 20.87 8.73
N THR A 200 -3.91 21.24 9.41
CA THR A 200 -3.87 21.52 10.86
C THR A 200 -4.25 20.26 11.63
N VAL A 201 -3.36 19.81 12.51
CA VAL A 201 -3.61 18.74 13.49
C VAL A 201 -4.01 19.39 14.83
N PRO A 202 -5.17 19.05 15.41
CA PRO A 202 -5.65 19.62 16.67
C PRO A 202 -4.75 19.38 17.88
#